data_AF-A0A558DUG0-F1
#
_entry.id   AF-A0A558DUG0-F1
#
_cell.length_a   1.000
_cell.length_b   1.000
_cell.length_c   1.000
_cell.angle_alpha   90.00
_cell.angle_beta   90.00
_cell.angle_gamma   90.00
#
_symmetry.space_group_name_H-M   'P 1'
#
loop_
_entity.id
_entity.type
_entity.pdbx_description
1 polymer ?
#
loop_
_entity_poly.entity_id
_entity_poly.type
_entity_poly.pdbx_seq_one_letter_code
_entity_poly.pdbx_strand_id
1 'polypeptide(L)'
;MNHFDDNVTEELREIRNKYIEDRWGQLHQLSKESGENAVKYLFTVNAGGAVTVLAYLGSVAGNGPASISAKLGLISFFLGLLFVGFYKAHMVHYHEGLFDHFQKLVRDYYDEKIGWNNMHELDQLKIGEPKLPYVYGYLSFSCFVFGCISGGIGIF
;
A
#
# COMPACT_ATOMS: atom_id res chain seq x y z
N MET A 1 -23.59 13.82 23.39
CA MET A 1 -22.75 14.75 24.19
C MET A 1 -21.95 15.56 23.19
N ASN A 2 -22.34 16.82 23.00
CA ASN A 2 -21.76 17.72 21.99
C ASN A 2 -20.42 18.26 22.51
N HIS A 3 -19.52 18.65 21.60
CA HIS A 3 -18.19 19.16 21.96
C HIS A 3 -18.26 20.42 22.84
N PHE A 4 -19.30 21.22 22.64
CA PHE A 4 -19.60 22.47 23.36
C PHE A 4 -20.68 22.33 24.45
N ASP A 5 -21.00 21.09 24.86
CA ASP A 5 -21.87 20.87 26.02
C ASP A 5 -21.20 21.51 27.25
N ASP A 6 -21.91 22.41 27.94
CA ASP A 6 -21.40 23.20 29.08
C ASP A 6 -20.86 22.33 30.23
N ASN A 7 -21.18 21.03 30.21
CA ASN A 7 -20.75 20.03 31.19
C ASN A 7 -19.41 19.34 30.84
N VAL A 8 -18.78 19.65 29.70
CA VAL A 8 -17.47 19.12 29.32
C VAL A 8 -16.37 19.94 29.98
N THR A 9 -15.58 19.34 30.85
CA THR A 9 -14.44 19.99 31.50
C THR A 9 -13.38 20.37 30.46
N GLU A 10 -12.65 21.45 30.73
CA GLU A 10 -11.56 21.91 29.84
C GLU A 10 -10.49 20.81 29.64
N GLU A 11 -10.17 20.07 30.71
CA GLU A 11 -9.29 18.89 30.66
C GLU A 11 -9.78 17.84 29.66
N LEU A 12 -11.09 17.56 29.61
CA LEU A 12 -11.64 16.59 28.67
C LEU A 12 -11.56 17.11 27.22
N ARG A 13 -11.67 18.42 27.01
CA ARG A 13 -11.47 19.02 25.67
C ARG A 13 -10.02 18.90 25.23
N GLU A 14 -9.07 19.19 26.11
CA GLU A 14 -7.64 19.05 25.83
C GLU A 14 -7.27 17.60 25.46
N ILE A 15 -7.76 16.62 26.23
CA ILE A 15 -7.54 15.19 25.94
C ILE A 15 -8.07 14.81 24.56
N ARG A 16 -9.28 15.28 24.19
CA ARG A 16 -9.89 14.98 22.90
C ARG A 16 -9.12 15.64 21.75
N ASN A 17 -8.75 16.91 21.89
CA ASN A 17 -7.96 17.62 20.89
C ASN A 17 -6.60 16.95 20.68
N LYS A 18 -5.93 16.55 21.77
CA LYS A 18 -4.66 15.81 21.69
C LYS A 18 -4.81 14.49 20.94
N TYR A 19 -5.86 13.72 21.22
CA TYR A 19 -6.14 12.49 20.47
C TYR A 19 -6.33 12.75 18.97
N ILE A 20 -7.07 13.82 18.62
CA ILE A 20 -7.29 14.20 17.22
C ILE A 20 -5.96 14.55 16.54
N GLU A 21 -5.12 15.34 17.19
CA GLU A 21 -3.81 15.75 16.68
C GLU A 21 -2.88 14.52 16.49
N ASP A 22 -2.77 13.67 17.49
CA ASP A 22 -1.95 12.45 17.44
C ASP A 22 -2.43 11.52 16.31
N ARG A 23 -3.74 11.29 16.21
CA ARG A 23 -4.33 10.41 15.19
C ARG A 23 -4.18 10.98 13.78
N TRP A 24 -4.36 12.28 13.62
CA TRP A 24 -4.13 12.97 12.36
C TRP A 24 -2.68 12.83 11.91
N GLY A 25 -1.73 13.06 12.82
CA GLY A 25 -0.29 12.89 12.56
C GLY A 25 0.04 11.47 12.10
N GLN A 26 -0.48 10.46 12.78
CA GLN A 26 -0.29 9.05 12.42
C GLN A 26 -0.83 8.73 11.02
N LEU A 27 -2.07 9.12 10.71
CA LEU A 27 -2.69 8.80 9.42
C LEU A 27 -2.04 9.59 8.26
N HIS A 28 -1.68 10.84 8.50
CA HIS A 28 -0.94 11.65 7.54
C HIS A 28 0.43 11.04 7.24
N GLN A 29 1.18 10.64 8.29
CA GLN A 29 2.46 9.96 8.13
C GLN A 29 2.31 8.65 7.36
N LEU A 30 1.32 7.82 7.71
CA LEU A 30 1.05 6.54 7.05
C LEU A 30 0.73 6.73 5.55
N SER A 31 -0.11 7.70 5.21
CA SER A 31 -0.44 8.05 3.82
C SER A 31 0.81 8.50 3.05
N LYS A 32 1.58 9.42 3.64
CA LYS A 32 2.83 9.92 3.05
C LYS A 32 3.84 8.81 2.82
N GLU A 33 4.09 7.97 3.82
CA GLU A 33 5.01 6.83 3.72
C GLU A 33 4.55 5.82 2.65
N SER A 34 3.24 5.57 2.55
CA SER A 34 2.68 4.72 1.50
C SER A 34 2.97 5.26 0.10
N GLY A 35 2.77 6.56 -0.11
CA GLY A 35 3.07 7.24 -1.37
C GLY A 35 4.57 7.20 -1.71
N GLU A 36 5.43 7.55 -0.75
CA GLU A 36 6.89 7.47 -0.93
C GLU A 36 7.35 6.05 -1.27
N ASN A 37 6.78 5.04 -0.60
CA ASN A 37 7.10 3.64 -0.85
C ASN A 37 6.62 3.15 -2.23
N ALA A 38 5.50 3.67 -2.73
CA ALA A 38 5.03 3.38 -4.09
C ALA A 38 5.96 4.01 -5.14
N VAL A 39 6.38 5.26 -4.94
CA VAL A 39 7.35 5.95 -5.81
C VAL A 39 8.70 5.21 -5.83
N LYS A 40 9.25 4.86 -4.66
CA LYS A 40 10.48 4.07 -4.56
C LYS A 40 10.35 2.75 -5.33
N TYR A 41 9.23 2.07 -5.18
CA TYR A 41 8.96 0.83 -5.91
C TYR A 41 8.98 1.03 -7.44
N LEU A 42 8.34 2.07 -7.97
CA LEU A 42 8.36 2.37 -9.41
C LEU A 42 9.79 2.62 -9.92
N PHE A 43 10.60 3.36 -9.17
CA PHE A 43 12.02 3.54 -9.51
C PHE A 43 12.77 2.21 -9.51
N THR A 44 12.57 1.36 -8.51
CA THR A 44 13.21 0.04 -8.44
C THR A 44 12.81 -0.85 -9.61
N VAL A 45 11.53 -0.89 -9.98
CA VAL A 45 11.04 -1.70 -11.11
C VAL A 45 11.61 -1.19 -12.44
N ASN A 46 11.63 0.13 -12.66
CA ASN A 46 12.20 0.71 -13.86
C ASN A 46 13.71 0.42 -13.98
N ALA A 47 14.46 0.56 -12.88
CA ALA A 47 15.87 0.21 -12.84
C ALA A 47 16.08 -1.30 -13.08
N GLY A 48 15.27 -2.15 -12.45
CA GLY A 48 15.28 -3.59 -12.67
C GLY A 48 15.01 -3.96 -14.13
N GLY A 49 14.02 -3.33 -14.76
CA GLY A 49 13.70 -3.51 -16.18
C GLY A 49 14.87 -3.14 -17.10
N ALA A 50 15.54 -2.01 -16.84
CA ALA A 50 16.73 -1.62 -17.58
C ALA A 50 17.86 -2.66 -17.44
N VAL A 51 18.12 -3.15 -16.22
CA VAL A 51 19.09 -4.23 -15.96
C VAL A 51 18.70 -5.51 -16.69
N THR A 52 17.43 -5.92 -16.67
CA THR A 52 16.95 -7.12 -17.38
C THR A 52 17.15 -7.00 -18.88
N VAL A 53 16.85 -5.85 -19.49
CA VAL A 53 17.08 -5.62 -20.92
C VAL A 53 18.56 -5.69 -21.27
N LEU A 54 19.43 -5.04 -20.47
CA LEU A 54 20.88 -5.08 -20.69
C LEU A 54 21.43 -6.50 -20.54
N ALA A 55 20.97 -7.25 -19.53
CA ALA A 55 21.35 -8.65 -19.32
C ALA A 55 20.91 -9.53 -20.49
N TYR A 56 19.69 -9.33 -21.00
CA TYR A 56 19.20 -10.05 -22.17
C TYR A 56 20.04 -9.74 -23.43
N LEU A 57 20.30 -8.46 -23.71
CA LEU A 57 21.14 -8.05 -24.85
C LEU A 57 22.55 -8.66 -24.76
N GLY A 58 23.16 -8.65 -23.58
CA GLY A 58 24.46 -9.30 -23.35
C GLY A 58 24.42 -10.82 -23.53
N SER A 59 23.33 -11.47 -23.10
CA SER A 59 23.15 -12.92 -23.23
C SER A 59 23.01 -13.36 -24.70
N VAL A 60 22.19 -12.67 -25.49
CA VAL A 60 21.93 -13.05 -26.90
C VAL A 60 23.07 -12.71 -27.84
N ALA A 61 23.95 -11.77 -27.48
CA ALA A 61 25.10 -11.37 -28.30
C ALA A 61 26.10 -12.52 -28.56
N GLY A 62 26.04 -13.63 -27.79
CA GLY A 62 26.92 -14.79 -27.97
C GLY A 62 26.26 -16.17 -27.88
N ASN A 63 25.01 -16.29 -27.41
CA ASN A 63 24.40 -17.59 -27.07
C ASN A 63 23.13 -17.94 -27.87
N GLY A 64 22.73 -17.13 -28.84
CA GLY A 64 21.48 -17.33 -29.59
C GLY A 64 20.22 -16.97 -28.79
N PRO A 65 19.01 -17.26 -29.31
CA PRO A 65 17.76 -16.87 -28.68
C PRO A 65 17.49 -17.68 -27.39
N ALA A 66 16.90 -17.02 -26.39
CA ALA A 66 16.56 -17.64 -25.11
C ALA A 66 15.60 -18.85 -25.27
N SER A 67 15.79 -19.86 -24.41
CA SER A 67 14.93 -21.03 -24.32
C SER A 67 13.48 -20.66 -23.96
N ILE A 68 12.52 -21.49 -24.36
CA ILE A 68 11.09 -21.25 -24.09
C ILE A 68 10.82 -21.19 -22.59
N SER A 69 11.49 -22.05 -21.80
CA SER A 69 11.40 -22.08 -20.34
C SER A 69 11.91 -20.78 -19.69
N ALA A 70 13.01 -20.20 -20.18
CA ALA A 70 13.50 -18.90 -19.74
C ALA A 70 12.49 -17.76 -20.03
N LYS A 71 11.81 -17.79 -21.18
CA LYS A 71 10.76 -16.82 -21.53
C LYS A 71 9.56 -16.94 -20.58
N LEU A 72 9.13 -18.17 -20.28
CA LEU A 72 8.06 -18.40 -19.30
C LEU A 72 8.43 -17.90 -17.91
N GLY A 73 9.69 -18.10 -17.49
CA GLY A 73 10.22 -17.55 -16.25
C GLY A 73 10.13 -16.02 -16.19
N LEU A 74 10.57 -15.34 -17.26
CA LEU A 74 10.49 -13.88 -17.38
C LEU A 74 9.05 -13.35 -17.31
N ILE A 75 8.11 -14.00 -18.00
CA ILE A 75 6.69 -13.64 -17.94
C ILE A 75 6.17 -13.80 -16.51
N SER A 76 6.53 -14.89 -15.82
CA SER A 76 6.12 -15.13 -14.44
C SER A 76 6.64 -14.04 -13.49
N PHE A 77 7.92 -13.65 -13.61
CA PHE A 77 8.46 -12.55 -12.80
C PHE A 77 7.77 -11.22 -13.10
N PHE A 78 7.49 -10.93 -14.38
CA PHE A 78 6.76 -9.72 -14.77
C PHE A 78 5.35 -9.68 -14.15
N LEU A 79 4.60 -10.78 -14.22
CA LEU A 79 3.28 -10.88 -13.57
C LEU A 79 3.38 -10.71 -12.05
N GLY A 80 4.40 -11.29 -11.42
CA GLY A 80 4.69 -11.10 -10.00
C GLY A 80 4.89 -9.62 -9.66
N LEU A 81 5.69 -8.90 -10.45
CA LEU A 81 5.86 -7.46 -10.29
C LEU A 81 4.54 -6.70 -10.44
N LEU A 82 3.70 -7.03 -11.42
CA LEU A 82 2.38 -6.38 -11.56
C LEU A 82 1.51 -6.54 -10.30
N PHE A 83 1.51 -7.72 -9.67
CA PHE A 83 0.78 -7.92 -8.41
C PHE A 83 1.34 -7.08 -7.27
N VAL A 84 2.66 -6.91 -7.16
CA VAL A 84 3.26 -5.97 -6.19
C VAL A 84 2.86 -4.53 -6.50
N GLY A 85 2.79 -4.15 -7.77
CA GLY A 85 2.30 -2.85 -8.21
C GLY A 85 0.85 -2.60 -7.77
N PHE A 86 -0.04 -3.56 -8.01
CA PHE A 86 -1.44 -3.49 -7.56
C PHE A 86 -1.56 -3.44 -6.04
N TYR A 87 -0.76 -4.21 -5.30
CA TYR A 87 -0.67 -4.11 -3.85
C TYR A 87 -0.31 -2.68 -3.42
N LYS A 88 0.76 -2.10 -3.97
CA LYS A 88 1.23 -0.76 -3.61
C LYS A 88 0.17 0.30 -3.92
N ALA A 89 -0.44 0.26 -5.10
CA ALA A 89 -1.51 1.18 -5.49
C ALA A 89 -2.72 1.08 -4.57
N HIS A 90 -3.14 -0.14 -4.23
CA HIS A 90 -4.24 -0.37 -3.29
C HIS A 90 -3.93 0.22 -1.91
N MET A 91 -2.72 -0.01 -1.38
CA MET A 91 -2.34 0.50 -0.06
C MET A 91 -2.28 2.04 -0.02
N VAL A 92 -1.82 2.70 -1.10
CA VAL A 92 -1.85 4.16 -1.21
C VAL A 92 -3.28 4.69 -1.09
N HIS A 93 -4.20 4.20 -1.93
CA HIS A 93 -5.59 4.65 -1.88
C HIS A 93 -6.29 4.28 -0.58
N TYR A 94 -5.93 3.14 0.02
CA TYR A 94 -6.46 2.75 1.32
C TYR A 94 -6.04 3.73 2.42
N HIS A 95 -4.75 4.05 2.53
CA HIS A 95 -4.24 4.98 3.54
C HIS A 95 -4.71 6.43 3.32
N GLU A 96 -4.75 6.90 2.07
CA GLU A 96 -5.37 8.20 1.73
C GLU A 96 -6.85 8.21 2.14
N GLY A 97 -7.58 7.14 1.82
CA GLY A 97 -8.99 7.01 2.19
C GLY A 97 -9.23 6.95 3.70
N LEU A 98 -8.31 6.39 4.49
CA LEU A 98 -8.37 6.45 5.96
C LEU A 98 -8.17 7.88 6.46
N PHE A 99 -7.18 8.58 5.90
CA PHE A 99 -6.89 9.96 6.29
C PHE A 99 -8.05 10.89 5.95
N ASP A 100 -8.53 10.88 4.70
CA ASP A 100 -9.67 11.70 4.25
C ASP A 100 -10.94 11.41 5.07
N HIS A 101 -11.17 10.14 5.41
CA HIS A 101 -12.29 9.74 6.26
C HIS A 101 -12.17 10.34 7.66
N PHE A 102 -10.99 10.24 8.28
CA PHE A 102 -10.76 10.82 9.60
C PHE A 102 -10.90 12.35 9.59
N GLN A 103 -10.38 13.03 8.57
CA GLN A 103 -10.56 14.48 8.41
C GLN A 103 -12.05 14.86 8.34
N LYS A 104 -12.85 14.08 7.61
CA LYS A 104 -14.30 14.26 7.54
C LYS A 104 -14.97 14.07 8.91
N LEU A 105 -14.61 13.01 9.64
CA LEU A 105 -15.14 12.74 10.98
C LEU A 105 -14.80 13.87 11.97
N VAL A 106 -13.55 14.35 11.95
CA VAL A 106 -13.11 15.49 12.77
C VAL A 106 -13.93 16.74 12.45
N ARG A 107 -14.14 17.05 11.17
CA ARG A 107 -14.99 18.19 10.77
C ARG A 107 -16.43 18.01 11.24
N ASP A 108 -17.01 16.83 11.06
CA ASP A 108 -18.38 16.55 11.49
C ASP A 108 -18.52 16.60 13.04
N TYR A 109 -17.47 16.28 13.78
CA TYR A 109 -17.40 16.44 15.24
C TYR A 109 -17.36 17.92 15.66
N TYR A 110 -16.50 18.74 15.03
CA TYR A 110 -16.44 20.18 15.32
C TYR A 110 -17.69 20.94 14.85
N ASP A 111 -18.35 20.49 13.78
CA ASP A 111 -19.63 21.00 13.30
C ASP A 111 -20.83 20.53 14.16
N GLU A 112 -20.59 19.85 15.28
CA GLU A 112 -21.61 19.26 16.17
C GLU A 112 -22.60 18.29 15.51
N LYS A 113 -22.25 17.71 14.35
CA LYS A 113 -23.08 16.72 13.66
C LYS A 113 -23.00 15.34 14.29
N ILE A 114 -21.85 15.02 14.91
CA ILE A 114 -21.61 13.76 15.62
C ILE A 114 -20.98 14.02 16.99
N GLY A 115 -21.31 13.15 17.96
CA GLY A 115 -20.65 13.16 19.27
C GLY A 115 -19.30 12.43 19.27
N TRP A 116 -18.52 12.65 20.33
CA TRP A 116 -17.20 12.03 20.51
C TRP A 116 -17.20 10.50 20.36
N ASN A 117 -18.12 9.81 21.04
CA ASN A 117 -18.19 8.35 21.00
C ASN A 117 -18.50 7.83 19.59
N ASN A 118 -19.42 8.50 18.87
CA ASN A 118 -19.77 8.15 17.50
C ASN A 118 -18.58 8.36 16.55
N MET A 119 -17.83 9.46 16.73
CA MET A 119 -16.61 9.71 15.95
C MET A 119 -15.61 8.55 16.12
N HIS A 120 -15.38 8.11 17.36
CA HIS A 120 -14.43 7.04 17.64
C HIS A 120 -14.89 5.69 17.07
N GLU A 121 -16.18 5.37 17.19
CA GLU A 121 -16.76 4.14 16.63
C GLU A 121 -16.68 4.12 15.10
N LEU A 122 -16.97 5.26 14.44
CA LEU A 122 -16.88 5.38 12.99
C LEU A 122 -15.45 5.27 12.47
N ASP A 123 -14.46 5.84 13.17
CA ASP A 123 -13.04 5.67 12.81
C ASP A 123 -12.63 4.20 12.90
N GLN A 124 -12.99 3.51 14.00
CA GLN A 124 -12.69 2.09 14.21
C GLN A 124 -13.31 1.19 13.13
N LEU A 125 -14.56 1.47 12.73
CA LEU A 125 -15.25 0.70 11.69
C LEU A 125 -14.54 0.79 10.33
N LYS A 126 -13.90 1.92 10.02
CA LYS A 126 -13.21 2.12 8.74
C LYS A 126 -11.88 1.37 8.64
N ILE A 127 -11.19 1.13 9.76
CA ILE A 127 -9.85 0.51 9.83
C ILE A 127 -9.82 -0.97 9.41
N GLY A 128 -10.97 -1.63 9.30
CA GLY A 128 -11.10 -3.08 9.10
C GLY A 128 -10.11 -3.70 8.10
N GLU A 129 -9.69 -4.94 8.36
CA GLU A 129 -8.57 -5.57 7.64
C GLU A 129 -8.86 -5.76 6.14
N PRO A 130 -8.14 -5.06 5.25
CA PRO A 130 -8.28 -5.31 3.83
C PRO A 130 -7.66 -6.67 3.50
N LYS A 131 -8.48 -7.61 3.04
CA LYS A 131 -8.03 -8.97 2.63
C LYS A 131 -7.30 -8.97 1.28
N LEU A 132 -7.59 -8.00 0.42
CA LEU A 132 -7.04 -7.90 -0.94
C LEU A 132 -5.50 -7.78 -0.99
N PRO A 133 -4.84 -6.95 -0.15
CA PRO A 133 -3.39 -6.91 -0.03
C PRO A 133 -2.72 -8.28 0.14
N TYR A 134 -3.30 -9.17 0.96
CA TYR A 134 -2.77 -10.53 1.14
C TYR A 134 -2.86 -11.35 -0.14
N VAL A 135 -3.97 -11.24 -0.88
CA VAL A 135 -4.15 -11.94 -2.16
C VAL A 135 -3.08 -11.53 -3.15
N TYR A 136 -2.82 -10.23 -3.32
CA TYR A 136 -1.75 -9.74 -4.20
C TYR A 136 -0.37 -10.23 -3.76
N GLY A 137 -0.10 -10.25 -2.45
CA GLY A 137 1.14 -10.77 -1.89
C GLY A 137 1.36 -12.25 -2.23
N TYR A 138 0.34 -13.09 -2.03
CA TYR A 138 0.44 -14.52 -2.35
C TYR A 138 0.55 -14.78 -3.85
N LEU A 139 -0.20 -14.07 -4.69
CA LEU A 139 -0.09 -14.18 -6.15
C LEU A 139 1.32 -13.79 -6.63
N SER A 140 1.88 -12.70 -6.12
CA SER A 140 3.26 -12.30 -6.42
C SER A 140 4.25 -13.38 -5.99
N PHE A 141 4.09 -13.96 -4.80
CA PHE A 141 4.97 -15.00 -4.30
C PHE A 141 4.92 -16.27 -5.16
N SER A 142 3.71 -16.70 -5.55
CA SER A 142 3.55 -17.83 -6.46
C SER A 142 4.24 -17.58 -7.81
N CYS A 143 4.05 -16.39 -8.39
CA CYS A 143 4.73 -15.98 -9.62
C CYS A 143 6.26 -16.02 -9.50
N PHE A 144 6.81 -15.60 -8.36
CA PHE A 144 8.25 -15.69 -8.10
C PHE A 144 8.74 -17.15 -8.10
N VAL A 145 8.04 -18.04 -7.37
CA VAL A 145 8.41 -19.47 -7.30
C VAL A 145 8.36 -20.12 -8.69
N PHE A 146 7.29 -19.90 -9.45
CA PHE A 146 7.17 -20.42 -10.82
C PHE A 146 8.24 -19.83 -11.75
N GLY A 147 8.59 -18.56 -11.58
CA GLY A 147 9.66 -17.89 -12.31
C GLY A 147 11.00 -18.56 -12.08
N CYS A 148 11.36 -18.83 -10.82
CA CYS A 148 12.60 -19.50 -10.44
C CYS A 148 12.69 -20.92 -11.01
N ILE A 149 11.63 -21.71 -10.89
CA ILE A 149 11.60 -23.09 -11.41
C ILE A 149 11.75 -23.10 -12.94
N SER A 150 10.96 -22.29 -13.64
CA SER A 150 10.98 -22.23 -15.11
C SER A 150 12.31 -21.70 -15.65
N GLY A 151 12.85 -20.66 -14.99
CA GLY A 151 14.15 -20.10 -15.34
C GLY A 151 15.28 -21.10 -15.11
N GLY A 152 15.27 -21.81 -13.97
CA GLY A 152 16.26 -22.84 -13.66
C GLY A 152 16.28 -23.97 -14.69
N ILE A 153 15.11 -24.49 -15.07
CA ILE A 153 14.98 -25.50 -16.15
C ILE A 153 15.53 -24.98 -17.48
N GLY A 154 15.45 -23.67 -17.74
CA GLY A 154 15.97 -23.09 -18.98
C GLY A 154 17.48 -22.91 -19.05
N ILE A 155 18.21 -23.13 -17.95
CA ILE A 155 19.67 -23.08 -17.88
C ILE A 155 20.29 -24.47 -18.16
N PHE A 156 19.58 -25.55 -17.83
CA PHE A 156 20.00 -26.93 -18.06
C PHE A 156 19.52 -27.45 -19.41
#